data_AF-A0AAV5I0A6-F1
#
_entry.id   AF-A0AAV5I0A6-F1
#
_cell.length_a   1.000
_cell.length_b   1.000
_cell.length_c   1.000
_cell.angle_alpha   90.00
_cell.angle_beta   90.00
_cell.angle_gamma   90.00
#
_symmetry.space_group_name_H-M   'P 1'
#
loop_
_entity.id
_entity.type
_entity.pdbx_description
1 polymer ?
#
loop_
_entity_poly.entity_id
_entity_poly.type
_entity_poly.pdbx_seq_one_letter_code
_entity_poly.pdbx_strand_id
1 'polypeptide(L)'
;MVYVVSLNYMRLSGCQLAKWMLGKGQGTTMGTYDTLLLAFDVDKRVDEAESLWNMILHTHTRSISKRLFSRMISLYDHHNMPEKMIEVFADMEELGVRPDEDTVRRIASAFKKLRQEEKQKLVLRRYMSKWKFVHFQDERVRMRRYLSEDEDSIN
;
A
#
# COMPACT_ATOMS: atom_id res chain seq x y z
N MET A 1 14.44 -23.64 -22.86
CA MET A 1 14.40 -24.43 -21.62
C MET A 1 15.26 -23.89 -20.47
N VAL A 2 16.37 -23.17 -20.73
CA VAL A 2 17.25 -22.64 -19.66
C VAL A 2 16.61 -21.53 -18.81
N TYR A 3 15.78 -20.67 -19.40
CA TYR A 3 15.11 -19.57 -18.67
C TYR A 3 14.05 -20.03 -17.66
N VAL A 4 13.34 -21.12 -17.95
CA VAL A 4 12.29 -21.65 -17.07
C VAL A 4 12.89 -22.28 -15.82
N VAL A 5 14.10 -22.84 -15.92
CA VAL A 5 14.81 -23.43 -14.78
C VAL A 5 15.39 -22.35 -13.87
N SER A 6 15.98 -21.28 -14.42
CA SER A 6 16.43 -20.11 -13.62
C SER A 6 15.28 -19.36 -12.95
N LEU A 7 14.14 -19.20 -13.63
CA LEU A 7 12.95 -18.61 -12.99
C LEU A 7 12.43 -19.52 -11.88
N ASN A 8 12.34 -20.85 -12.08
CA ASN A 8 11.90 -21.77 -11.03
C ASN A 8 12.89 -21.84 -9.84
N TYR A 9 14.19 -21.66 -10.06
CA TYR A 9 15.19 -21.53 -9.00
C TYR A 9 15.01 -20.24 -8.18
N MET A 10 14.67 -19.11 -8.81
CA MET A 10 14.30 -17.87 -8.08
C MET A 10 12.91 -17.97 -7.41
N ARG A 11 11.98 -18.71 -8.03
CA ARG A 11 10.60 -18.91 -7.56
C ARG A 11 10.54 -19.72 -6.26
N LEU A 12 11.37 -20.75 -6.08
CA LEU A 12 11.41 -21.52 -4.84
C LEU A 12 12.25 -20.85 -3.73
N SER A 13 13.22 -20.00 -4.10
CA SER A 13 14.15 -19.40 -3.14
C SER A 13 13.56 -18.24 -2.34
N GLY A 14 12.58 -17.48 -2.83
CA GLY A 14 11.98 -16.36 -2.05
C GLY A 14 11.44 -16.77 -0.66
N CYS A 15 10.60 -17.81 -0.60
CA CYS A 15 10.06 -18.33 0.66
C CYS A 15 11.12 -19.05 1.52
N GLN A 16 12.07 -19.75 0.90
CA GLN A 16 13.16 -20.41 1.62
C GLN A 16 14.17 -19.40 2.19
N LEU A 17 14.43 -18.31 1.46
CA LEU A 17 15.30 -17.21 1.86
C LEU A 17 14.68 -16.42 3.00
N ALA A 18 13.38 -16.11 2.92
CA ALA A 18 12.65 -15.53 4.04
C ALA A 18 12.75 -16.43 5.29
N LYS A 19 12.45 -17.73 5.17
CA LYS A 19 12.58 -18.70 6.28
C LYS A 19 14.01 -18.80 6.82
N TRP A 20 15.02 -18.80 5.94
CA TRP A 20 16.43 -18.90 6.32
C TRP A 20 16.94 -17.64 7.03
N MET A 21 16.61 -16.45 6.50
CA MET A 21 16.96 -15.17 7.12
C MET A 21 16.31 -15.00 8.49
N LEU A 22 15.04 -15.41 8.61
CA LEU A 22 14.30 -15.40 9.87
C LEU A 22 14.87 -16.41 10.89
N GLY A 23 15.23 -17.61 10.46
CA GLY A 23 15.79 -18.65 11.32
C GLY A 23 17.19 -18.34 11.86
N LYS A 24 17.90 -17.35 11.30
CA LYS A 24 19.22 -16.92 11.76
C LYS A 24 19.20 -15.69 12.67
N GLY A 25 18.04 -15.06 12.89
CA GLY A 25 17.90 -13.89 13.76
C GLY A 25 18.66 -12.63 13.29
N GLN A 26 19.26 -12.66 12.09
CA GLN A 26 19.99 -11.54 11.51
C GLN A 26 19.10 -10.83 10.49
N GLY A 27 18.83 -9.54 10.72
CA GLY A 27 18.25 -8.68 9.69
C GLY A 27 16.74 -8.72 9.54
N THR A 28 15.96 -8.96 10.61
CA THR A 28 14.50 -8.74 10.61
C THR A 28 14.14 -7.26 10.77
N THR A 29 14.74 -6.41 9.94
CA THR A 29 14.43 -4.98 9.94
C THR A 29 13.26 -4.70 9.00
N MET A 30 12.56 -3.59 9.24
CA MET A 30 11.48 -3.13 8.36
C MET A 30 11.94 -2.99 6.89
N GLY A 31 13.22 -2.67 6.66
CA GLY A 31 13.79 -2.58 5.31
C GLY A 31 13.86 -3.93 4.59
N THR A 32 14.21 -5.00 5.31
CA THR A 32 14.23 -6.36 4.76
C THR A 32 12.84 -6.83 4.33
N TYR A 33 11.84 -6.59 5.18
CA TYR A 33 10.44 -6.91 4.86
C TYR A 33 9.97 -6.13 3.63
N ASP A 34 10.31 -4.84 3.54
CA ASP A 34 10.01 -4.01 2.38
C ASP A 34 10.61 -4.63 1.12
N THR A 35 11.91 -4.95 1.10
CA THR A 35 12.55 -5.56 -0.09
C THR A 35 11.91 -6.89 -0.48
N LEU A 36 11.57 -7.76 0.47
CA LEU A 36 10.91 -9.04 0.19
C LEU A 36 9.51 -8.85 -0.41
N LEU A 37 8.70 -7.95 0.16
CA LEU A 37 7.38 -7.64 -0.37
C LEU A 37 7.46 -7.05 -1.79
N LEU A 38 8.47 -6.23 -2.08
CA LEU A 38 8.70 -5.71 -3.43
C LEU A 38 9.02 -6.84 -4.43
N ALA A 39 9.89 -7.78 -4.03
CA ALA A 39 10.24 -8.91 -4.88
C ALA A 39 9.01 -9.77 -5.20
N PHE A 40 8.17 -10.05 -4.19
CA PHE A 40 6.93 -10.79 -4.42
C PHE A 40 5.93 -10.04 -5.30
N ASP A 41 5.82 -8.72 -5.15
CA ASP A 41 4.98 -7.89 -6.02
C ASP A 41 5.40 -8.01 -7.50
N VAL A 42 6.70 -7.81 -7.78
CA VAL A 42 7.26 -7.88 -9.13
C VAL A 42 7.09 -9.29 -9.74
N ASP A 43 7.26 -10.33 -8.94
CA ASP A 43 7.09 -11.72 -9.38
C ASP A 43 5.62 -12.18 -9.47
N LYS A 44 4.66 -11.31 -9.14
CA LYS A 44 3.21 -11.63 -9.07
C LYS A 44 2.88 -12.76 -8.09
N ARG A 45 3.63 -12.83 -7.00
CA ARG A 45 3.57 -13.86 -5.96
C ARG A 45 2.76 -13.39 -4.75
N VAL A 46 1.49 -13.09 -5.00
CA VAL A 46 0.62 -12.44 -4.01
C VAL A 46 0.47 -13.29 -2.74
N ASP A 47 0.15 -14.57 -2.86
CA ASP A 47 -0.08 -15.47 -1.71
C ASP A 47 1.11 -15.52 -0.72
N GLU A 48 2.32 -15.42 -1.25
CA GLU A 48 3.55 -15.46 -0.47
C GLU A 48 3.83 -14.11 0.19
N ALA A 49 3.50 -13.01 -0.49
CA ALA A 49 3.46 -11.69 0.12
C ALA A 49 2.45 -11.62 1.27
N GLU A 50 1.27 -12.22 1.13
CA GLU A 50 0.27 -12.27 2.21
C GLU A 50 0.74 -13.09 3.40
N SER A 51 1.35 -14.24 3.14
CA SER A 51 1.92 -15.08 4.18
C SER A 51 2.99 -14.32 4.97
N LEU A 52 3.84 -13.55 4.28
CA LEU A 52 4.84 -12.69 4.91
C LEU A 52 4.19 -11.54 5.67
N TRP A 53 3.17 -10.89 5.10
CA TRP A 53 2.44 -9.79 5.73
C TRP A 53 1.77 -10.21 7.03
N ASN A 54 1.06 -11.33 7.01
CA ASN A 54 0.43 -11.90 8.20
C ASN A 54 1.47 -12.19 9.28
N MET A 55 2.61 -12.78 8.92
CA MET A 55 3.70 -12.99 9.87
C MET A 55 4.20 -11.67 10.47
N ILE A 56 4.37 -10.61 9.67
CA ILE A 56 4.78 -9.28 10.16
C ILE A 56 3.75 -8.72 11.15
N LEU A 57 2.45 -8.80 10.84
CA LEU A 57 1.37 -8.34 11.73
C LEU A 57 1.40 -9.04 13.09
N HIS A 58 1.59 -10.36 13.10
CA HIS A 58 1.66 -11.14 14.33
C HIS A 58 2.92 -10.87 15.15
N THR A 59 4.05 -10.57 14.48
CA THR A 59 5.34 -10.40 15.15
C THR A 59 5.58 -8.96 15.61
N HIS A 60 5.08 -7.97 14.86
CA HIS A 60 5.43 -6.55 15.01
C HIS A 60 4.20 -5.64 15.14
N THR A 61 3.16 -6.11 15.82
CA THR A 61 1.80 -5.54 15.80
C THR A 61 1.72 -4.02 16.08
N ARG A 62 2.65 -3.45 16.86
CA ARG A 62 2.65 -2.02 17.22
C ARG A 62 3.76 -1.17 16.57
N SER A 63 4.61 -1.76 15.73
CA SER A 63 5.80 -1.08 15.19
C SER A 63 5.88 -1.11 13.66
N ILE A 64 4.83 -1.54 12.97
CA ILE A 64 4.79 -1.54 11.51
C ILE A 64 4.86 -0.12 10.98
N SER A 65 5.86 0.13 10.13
CA SER A 65 6.04 1.45 9.53
C SER A 65 4.94 1.76 8.50
N LYS A 66 4.55 3.04 8.40
CA LYS A 66 3.67 3.55 7.33
C LYS A 66 4.07 3.04 5.94
N ARG A 67 5.38 2.99 5.66
CA ARG A 67 5.93 2.55 4.38
C ARG A 67 5.54 1.12 4.03
N LEU A 68 5.52 0.21 5.01
CA LEU A 68 5.15 -1.19 4.77
C LEU A 68 3.66 -1.34 4.46
N PHE A 69 2.79 -0.57 5.13
CA PHE A 69 1.39 -0.50 4.75
C PHE A 69 1.20 0.04 3.33
N SER A 70 1.84 1.17 3.00
CA SER A 70 1.80 1.72 1.64
C SER A 70 2.31 0.70 0.60
N ARG A 71 3.31 -0.12 0.95
CA ARG A 71 3.82 -1.20 0.10
C ARG A 71 2.76 -2.27 -0.15
N MET A 72 2.09 -2.77 0.88
CA MET A 72 1.03 -3.77 0.71
C MET A 72 -0.15 -3.25 -0.10
N ILE A 73 -0.55 -2.00 0.13
CA ILE A 73 -1.64 -1.36 -0.65
C ILE A 73 -1.23 -1.24 -2.12
N SER A 74 0.01 -0.82 -2.40
CA SER A 74 0.53 -0.76 -3.78
C SER A 74 0.57 -2.13 -4.44
N LEU A 75 1.01 -3.16 -3.71
CA LEU A 75 1.03 -4.53 -4.19
C LEU A 75 -0.38 -4.97 -4.60
N TYR A 76 -1.37 -4.83 -3.71
CA TYR A 76 -2.75 -5.23 -4.04
C TYR A 76 -3.36 -4.43 -5.19
N ASP A 77 -3.03 -3.14 -5.32
CA ASP A 77 -3.48 -2.33 -6.45
C ASP A 77 -2.90 -2.82 -7.79
N HIS A 78 -1.61 -3.21 -7.82
CA HIS A 78 -0.96 -3.78 -9.00
C HIS A 78 -1.62 -5.10 -9.45
N HIS A 79 -2.11 -5.89 -8.50
CA HIS A 79 -2.80 -7.16 -8.76
C HIS A 79 -4.33 -7.04 -8.79
N ASN A 80 -4.86 -5.80 -8.83
CA ASN A 80 -6.29 -5.47 -8.93
C ASN A 80 -7.16 -6.15 -7.85
N MET A 81 -6.73 -6.05 -6.59
CA MET A 81 -7.43 -6.60 -5.41
C MET A 81 -7.95 -5.46 -4.50
N PRO A 82 -8.98 -4.70 -4.91
CA PRO A 82 -9.44 -3.52 -4.18
C PRO A 82 -10.01 -3.83 -2.78
N GLU A 83 -10.57 -5.02 -2.55
CA GLU A 83 -11.09 -5.43 -1.24
C GLU A 83 -9.95 -5.54 -0.21
N LYS A 84 -8.85 -6.21 -0.57
CA LYS A 84 -7.69 -6.35 0.32
C LYS A 84 -6.96 -5.04 0.57
N MET A 85 -6.99 -4.11 -0.40
CA MET A 85 -6.49 -2.76 -0.17
C MET A 85 -7.27 -2.06 0.96
N ILE A 86 -8.59 -2.24 1.00
CA ILE A 86 -9.45 -1.63 2.02
C ILE A 86 -9.23 -2.29 3.38
N GLU A 87 -9.00 -3.60 3.44
CA GLU A 87 -8.63 -4.31 4.67
C GLU A 87 -7.34 -3.74 5.28
N VAL A 88 -6.27 -3.66 4.48
CA VAL A 88 -4.98 -3.09 4.94
C VAL A 88 -5.12 -1.61 5.34
N PHE A 89 -5.98 -0.86 4.65
CA PHE A 89 -6.27 0.53 5.02
C PHE A 89 -7.03 0.65 6.34
N ALA A 90 -7.97 -0.26 6.62
CA ALA A 90 -8.66 -0.30 7.91
C ALA A 90 -7.67 -0.58 9.04
N ASP A 91 -6.75 -1.53 8.86
CA ASP A 91 -5.68 -1.80 9.82
C ASP A 91 -4.79 -0.56 10.08
N MET A 92 -4.46 0.21 9.03
CA MET A 92 -3.75 1.48 9.18
C MET A 92 -4.53 2.47 10.05
N GLU A 93 -5.83 2.62 9.81
CA GLU A 93 -6.67 3.54 10.58
C GLU A 93 -6.80 3.09 12.04
N GLU A 94 -6.98 1.79 12.29
CA GLU A 94 -7.08 1.21 13.63
C GLU A 94 -5.79 1.41 14.44
N LEU A 95 -4.63 1.26 13.79
CA LEU A 95 -3.32 1.47 14.41
C LEU A 95 -2.92 2.96 14.47
N GLY A 96 -3.78 3.88 14.04
CA GLY A 96 -3.52 5.32 14.04
C GLY A 96 -2.43 5.76 13.05
N VAL A 97 -2.11 4.93 12.06
CA VAL A 97 -1.10 5.20 11.04
C VAL A 97 -1.71 6.08 9.94
N ARG A 98 -1.32 7.35 9.90
CA ARG A 98 -1.81 8.27 8.87
C ARG A 98 -1.31 7.88 7.47
N PRO A 99 -2.19 7.65 6.49
CA PRO A 99 -1.80 7.31 5.11
C PRO A 99 -1.13 8.50 4.42
N ASP A 100 -0.29 8.22 3.42
CA ASP A 100 0.24 9.24 2.52
C ASP A 100 -0.73 9.54 1.36
N GLU A 101 -0.48 10.62 0.61
CA GLU A 101 -1.40 11.01 -0.46
C GLU A 101 -1.53 9.94 -1.55
N ASP A 102 -0.48 9.17 -1.86
CA ASP A 102 -0.57 8.13 -2.90
C ASP A 102 -1.51 7.00 -2.46
N THR A 103 -1.32 6.55 -1.23
CA THR A 103 -2.17 5.56 -0.56
C THR A 103 -3.63 6.01 -0.60
N VAL A 104 -3.91 7.26 -0.23
CA VAL A 104 -5.28 7.80 -0.24
C VAL A 104 -5.88 7.81 -1.65
N ARG A 105 -5.10 8.12 -2.70
CA ARG A 105 -5.61 8.06 -4.10
C ARG A 105 -5.94 6.63 -4.51
N ARG A 106 -5.09 5.66 -4.17
CA ARG A 106 -5.32 4.24 -4.47
C ARG A 106 -6.56 3.70 -3.75
N ILE A 107 -6.73 4.03 -2.46
CA ILE A 107 -7.91 3.65 -1.69
C ILE A 107 -9.19 4.31 -2.21
N ALA A 108 -9.13 5.59 -2.57
CA ALA A 108 -10.26 6.26 -3.23
C ALA A 108 -10.65 5.58 -4.56
N SER A 109 -9.65 5.17 -5.36
CA SER A 109 -9.86 4.40 -6.59
C SER A 109 -10.49 3.03 -6.30
N ALA A 110 -10.04 2.33 -5.25
CA ALA A 110 -10.61 1.05 -4.82
C ALA A 110 -12.09 1.20 -4.43
N PHE A 111 -12.44 2.19 -3.61
CA PHE A 111 -13.84 2.47 -3.27
C PHE A 111 -14.69 2.79 -4.50
N LYS A 112 -14.15 3.54 -5.46
CA LYS A 112 -14.83 3.81 -6.73
C LYS A 112 -15.08 2.52 -7.53
N LYS A 113 -14.07 1.65 -7.65
CA LYS A 113 -14.20 0.34 -8.34
C LYS A 113 -15.28 -0.53 -7.70
N LEU A 114 -15.43 -0.46 -6.38
CA LEU A 114 -16.45 -1.19 -5.61
C LEU A 114 -17.80 -0.47 -5.53
N ARG A 115 -17.99 0.64 -6.25
CA ARG A 115 -19.22 1.47 -6.23
C ARG A 115 -19.58 2.00 -4.83
N GLN A 116 -18.57 2.23 -3.99
CA GLN A 116 -18.71 2.79 -2.64
C GLN A 116 -18.35 4.29 -2.64
N GLU A 117 -19.08 5.09 -3.42
CA GLU A 117 -18.77 6.51 -3.66
C GLU A 117 -18.80 7.37 -2.38
N GLU A 118 -19.73 7.09 -1.46
CA GLU A 118 -19.80 7.79 -0.18
C GLU A 118 -18.52 7.61 0.65
N LYS A 119 -17.98 6.38 0.72
CA LYS A 119 -16.72 6.11 1.42
C LYS A 119 -15.52 6.72 0.69
N GLN A 120 -15.54 6.72 -0.64
CA GLN A 120 -14.53 7.43 -1.43
C GLN A 120 -14.50 8.91 -1.07
N LYS A 121 -15.65 9.59 -1.05
CA LYS A 121 -15.76 11.00 -0.67
C LYS A 121 -15.27 11.23 0.76
N LEU A 122 -15.64 10.37 1.70
CA LEU A 122 -15.21 10.45 3.10
C LEU A 122 -13.68 10.40 3.23
N VAL A 123 -13.03 9.41 2.62
CA VAL A 123 -11.57 9.23 2.68
C VAL A 123 -10.84 10.42 2.05
N LEU A 124 -11.33 10.90 0.91
CA LEU A 124 -10.76 12.06 0.24
C LEU A 124 -10.90 13.34 1.09
N ARG A 125 -12.07 13.58 1.69
CA ARG A 125 -12.28 14.74 2.59
C ARG A 125 -11.40 14.67 3.84
N ARG A 126 -11.21 13.47 4.40
CA ARG A 126 -10.45 13.26 5.64
C ARG A 126 -8.94 13.44 5.44
N TYR A 127 -8.40 12.90 4.35
CA TYR A 127 -6.94 12.80 4.20
C TYR A 127 -6.33 13.71 3.12
N MET A 128 -7.12 14.19 2.14
CA MET A 128 -6.61 15.10 1.11
C MET A 128 -6.74 16.56 1.51
N SER A 129 -5.66 17.32 1.33
CA SER A 129 -5.73 18.77 1.47
C SER A 129 -6.57 19.38 0.33
N LYS A 130 -7.46 20.33 0.64
CA LYS A 130 -8.25 21.05 -0.36
C LYS A 130 -7.38 21.78 -1.41
N TRP A 131 -6.14 22.08 -1.05
CA TRP A 131 -5.18 22.82 -1.86
C TRP A 131 -3.97 21.97 -2.23
N LYS A 132 -3.50 22.13 -3.46
CA LYS A 132 -2.20 21.64 -3.91
C LYS A 132 -1.38 22.84 -4.34
N PHE A 133 -0.18 22.98 -3.80
CA PHE A 133 0.77 23.97 -4.27
C PHE A 133 1.58 23.33 -5.39
N VAL A 134 1.54 23.95 -6.57
CA VAL A 134 2.29 23.54 -7.74
C VAL A 134 3.27 24.66 -8.05
N HIS A 135 4.52 24.31 -8.29
CA HIS A 135 5.50 25.25 -8.80
C HIS A 135 5.35 25.32 -10.32
N PHE A 136 5.12 26.52 -10.84
CA PHE A 136 5.05 26.78 -12.26
C PHE A 136 5.90 28.02 -12.54
N GLN A 137 6.96 27.87 -13.35
CA GLN A 137 7.87 28.97 -13.73
C GLN A 137 8.42 29.76 -12.53
N ASP A 138 9.00 29.06 -11.54
CA ASP A 138 9.47 29.62 -10.25
C ASP A 138 8.41 30.27 -9.34
N GLU A 139 7.15 30.34 -9.77
CA GLU A 139 6.03 30.80 -8.94
C GLU A 139 5.33 29.65 -8.22
N ARG A 140 4.89 29.90 -6.99
CA ARG A 140 4.04 28.98 -6.21
C ARG A 140 2.57 29.25 -6.47
N VAL A 141 1.96 28.44 -7.32
CA VAL A 141 0.52 28.53 -7.61
C VAL A 141 -0.25 27.57 -6.73
N ARG A 142 -1.26 28.09 -6.03
CA ARG A 142 -2.21 27.31 -5.23
C ARG A 142 -3.38 26.89 -6.11
N MET A 143 -3.51 25.61 -6.39
CA MET A 143 -4.64 25.04 -7.14
C MET A 143 -5.61 24.31 -6.19
N ARG A 144 -6.92 24.56 -6.35
CA ARG A 144 -7.98 23.84 -5.63
C ARG A 144 -8.09 22.43 -6.22
N ARG A 145 -8.11 21.40 -5.38
CA ARG A 145 -8.44 20.04 -5.84
C ARG A 145 -9.96 19.98 -6.05
N TYR A 146 -10.43 19.41 -7.17
CA TYR A 146 -11.84 19.29 -7.59
C TYR A 146 -12.78 18.54 -6.61
N LEU A 147 -12.33 18.16 -5.41
CA LEU A 147 -13.09 17.36 -4.43
C LEU A 147 -14.13 18.15 -3.62
N SER A 148 -14.48 19.35 -4.09
CA SER A 148 -15.25 20.33 -3.33
C SER A 148 -16.54 20.77 -4.00
N GLU A 149 -17.07 19.98 -4.92
CA GLU A 149 -18.32 20.31 -5.63
C GLU A 149 -19.60 20.03 -4.80
N ASP A 150 -19.46 19.48 -3.58
CA ASP A 150 -20.61 19.17 -2.71
C ASP A 150 -20.79 20.15 -1.52
N GLU A 151 -20.01 21.24 -1.41
CA GLU A 151 -20.19 22.23 -0.32
C GLU A 151 -21.14 23.39 -0.69
N ASP A 152 -21.56 23.51 -1.96
CA ASP A 152 -22.32 24.68 -2.46
C ASP A 152 -23.82 24.41 -2.74
N SER A 153 -24.38 23.26 -2.32
CA SER A 153 -25.82 22.95 -2.49
C SER A 153 -26.64 22.93 -1.20
N ILE A 154 -26.04 23.30 -0.06
CA ILE A 154 -26.75 23.52 1.20
C ILE A 154 -26.23 24.82 1.84
N ASN A 155 -26.61 25.95 1.25
CA ASN A 155 -26.79 27.22 1.96
C ASN A 155 -27.68 28.16 1.16
#